data_AF-A0A1Q3WU56-F1
#
_entry.id   AF-A0A1Q3WU56-F1
#
_cell.length_a   1.000
_cell.length_b   1.000
_cell.length_c   1.000
_cell.angle_alpha   90.00
_cell.angle_beta   90.00
_cell.angle_gamma   90.00
#
_symmetry.space_group_name_H-M   'P 1'
#
loop_
_entity.id
_entity.type
_entity.pdbx_description
1 polymer ?
#
loop_
_entity_poly.entity_id
_entity_poly.type
_entity_poly.pdbx_seq_one_letter_code
_entity_poly.pdbx_strand_id
1 'polypeptide(L)' 'MAAKKQVIRIVFDVLDERNHSLFTNGDLSITAADPDEAIDQVFAQMQRQFNRPDIRLTRVRICA' A
#
# COMPACT_ATOMS: atom_id res chain seq x y z
N MET A 1 -1.67 -4.48 -26.86
CA MET A 1 -1.39 -3.17 -26.26
C MET A 1 -0.67 -3.41 -24.94
N ALA A 2 0.62 -3.11 -24.85
CA ALA A 2 1.32 -3.16 -23.56
C ALA A 2 0.81 -1.98 -22.74
N ALA A 3 0.07 -2.25 -21.66
CA ALA A 3 -0.29 -1.22 -20.71
C ALA A 3 1.02 -0.53 -20.26
N LYS A 4 1.12 0.78 -20.49
CA LYS A 4 2.29 1.54 -20.06
C LYS A 4 2.29 1.53 -18.54
N LYS A 5 3.18 0.73 -17.95
CA LYS A 5 3.35 0.75 -16.50
C LYS A 5 3.78 2.16 -16.09
N GLN A 6 2.98 2.78 -15.26
CA GLN A 6 3.22 4.10 -14.72
C GLN A 6 3.56 3.97 -13.24
N VAL A 7 4.33 4.92 -12.73
CA VAL A 7 4.63 4.96 -11.30
C VAL A 7 3.42 5.55 -10.62
N ILE A 8 2.73 4.74 -9.83
CA ILE A 8 1.57 5.14 -9.04
C ILE A 8 2.04 5.28 -7.61
N ARG A 9 1.82 6.47 -7.03
CA ARG A 9 2.18 6.73 -5.65
C ARG A 9 0.98 6.49 -4.76
N ILE A 10 1.05 5.44 -3.94
CA ILE A 10 0.01 5.10 -2.99
C ILE A 10 0.45 5.55 -1.61
N VAL A 11 -0.37 6.40 -1.00
CA VAL A 11 -0.24 6.81 0.38
C VAL A 11 -1.22 6.00 1.21
N PHE A 12 -0.78 5.37 2.28
CA PHE A 12 -1.60 4.55 3.13
C PHE A 12 -1.28 4.76 4.61
N ASP A 13 -2.29 4.51 5.44
CA ASP A 13 -2.17 4.53 6.88
C ASP A 13 -2.24 3.09 7.40
N VAL A 14 -1.23 2.71 8.18
CA VAL A 14 -1.08 1.40 8.79
C VAL A 14 -1.47 1.49 10.26
N LEU A 15 -2.46 0.72 10.66
CA LEU A 15 -2.80 0.55 12.07
C LEU A 15 -2.18 -0.76 12.56
N ASP A 16 -1.30 -0.66 13.55
CA ASP A 16 -0.82 -1.80 14.33
C ASP A 16 -1.77 -2.02 15.51
N GLU A 17 -2.61 -3.05 15.44
CA GLU A 17 -3.61 -3.32 16.48
C GLU A 17 -2.97 -3.76 17.80
N ARG A 18 -1.72 -4.27 17.77
CA ARG A 18 -0.99 -4.69 18.99
C ARG A 18 -0.48 -3.52 19.83
N ASN A 19 0.10 -2.51 19.19
CA ASN A 19 0.64 -1.35 19.90
C ASN A 19 -0.33 -0.16 19.88
N HIS A 20 -1.51 -0.30 19.25
CA HIS A 20 -2.40 0.82 18.91
C HIS A 20 -1.64 1.97 18.23
N SER A 21 -0.57 1.63 17.51
CA SER A 21 0.28 2.60 16.83
C SER A 21 -0.26 2.79 15.42
N LEU A 22 -0.63 4.03 15.12
CA LEU A 22 -1.15 4.41 13.82
C LEU A 22 -0.03 5.07 13.02
N PHE A 23 0.60 4.28 12.16
CA PHE A 23 1.59 4.76 11.20
C PHE A 23 0.86 5.46 10.06
N THR A 24 0.79 6.78 10.16
CA THR A 24 0.17 7.64 9.16
C THR A 24 1.20 8.12 8.14
N ASN A 25 0.74 8.37 6.90
CA ASN A 25 1.57 8.85 5.79
C ASN A 25 2.64 7.85 5.32
N GLY A 26 2.39 6.54 5.39
CA GLY A 26 3.21 5.60 4.63
C GLY A 26 3.03 5.87 3.15
N ASP A 27 4.10 6.13 2.41
CA ASP A 27 4.02 6.27 0.96
C ASP A 27 4.84 5.19 0.26
N LEU A 28 4.22 4.53 -0.73
CA LEU A 28 4.90 3.63 -1.65
C LEU A 28 4.68 4.08 -3.07
N SER A 29 5.75 4.08 -3.84
CA SER A 29 5.69 4.26 -5.30
C SER A 29 5.83 2.89 -5.93
N ILE A 30 4.74 2.39 -6.53
CA ILE A 30 4.72 1.10 -7.24
C ILE A 30 4.51 1.36 -8.72
N THR A 31 5.26 0.62 -9.54
CA THR A 31 5.12 0.65 -10.99
C THR A 31 4.06 -0.36 -11.40
N ALA A 32 2.86 0.11 -11.74
CA ALA A 32 1.72 -0.73 -12.12
C ALA A 32 1.08 -0.22 -13.42
N ALA A 33 0.35 -1.10 -14.09
CA ALA A 33 -0.49 -0.70 -15.23
C ALA A 33 -1.65 0.20 -14.76
N ASP A 34 -2.24 -0.15 -13.62
CA ASP A 34 -3.49 0.42 -13.10
C ASP A 34 -3.41 0.64 -11.58
N PRO A 35 -4.20 1.59 -11.04
CA PRO A 35 -4.27 1.86 -9.60
C PRO A 35 -4.64 0.62 -8.77
N ASP A 36 -5.56 -0.22 -9.25
CA ASP A 36 -5.93 -1.47 -8.57
C ASP A 36 -4.76 -2.44 -8.45
N GLU A 37 -3.96 -2.62 -9.51
CA GLU A 37 -2.76 -3.47 -9.49
C GLU A 37 -1.70 -2.90 -8.53
N ALA A 38 -1.55 -1.58 -8.46
CA ALA A 38 -0.67 -0.95 -7.49
C ALA A 38 -1.14 -1.20 -6.06
N ILE A 39 -2.44 -1.14 -5.78
CA ILE A 39 -2.99 -1.42 -4.43
C ILE A 39 -2.68 -2.87 -4.04
N ASP A 40 -2.95 -3.83 -4.93
CA ASP A 40 -2.73 -5.26 -4.65
C ASP A 40 -1.26 -5.55 -4.34
N GLN A 41 -0.33 -4.94 -5.10
CA GLN A 41 1.11 -5.03 -4.84
C GLN A 41 1.52 -4.40 -3.51
N VAL A 42 1.01 -3.20 -3.18
CA VAL A 42 1.27 -2.56 -1.87
C VAL A 42 0.76 -3.46 -0.76
N PHE A 43 -0.42 -4.04 -0.91
CA PHE A 43 -1.03 -4.92 0.10
C PHE A 43 -0.18 -6.18 0.31
N ALA A 44 0.22 -6.84 -0.78
CA ALA A 44 1.08 -8.01 -0.73
C ALA A 44 2.46 -7.70 -0.13
N GLN A 45 3.03 -6.52 -0.46
CA GLN A 45 4.31 -6.08 0.07
C GLN A 45 4.22 -5.76 1.57
N MET A 46 3.19 -5.06 1.99
CA MET A 46 2.91 -4.76 3.41
C MET A 46 2.69 -6.05 4.20
N GLN A 47 1.88 -6.97 3.67
CA GLN A 47 1.62 -8.26 4.29
C GLN A 47 2.91 -9.09 4.43
N ARG A 48 3.81 -9.06 3.44
CA ARG A 48 5.13 -9.70 3.53
C ARG A 48 6.08 -9.00 4.50
N GLN A 49 6.15 -7.68 4.45
CA GLN A 49 7.10 -6.88 5.21
C GLN A 49 6.81 -6.94 6.70
N PHE A 50 5.52 -6.87 7.04
CA PHE A 50 5.10 -6.98 8.42
C PHE A 50 4.90 -8.41 8.89
N ASN A 51 4.63 -9.35 7.97
CA ASN A 51 4.42 -10.78 8.23
C ASN A 51 3.53 -11.05 9.46
N ARG A 52 2.60 -10.13 9.73
CA ARG A 52 1.74 -10.12 10.90
C ARG A 52 0.32 -9.81 10.43
N PRO A 53 -0.67 -10.65 10.78
CA PRO A 53 -2.07 -10.38 10.47
C PRO A 53 -2.65 -9.25 11.33
N ASP A 54 -1.96 -8.85 12.40
CA ASP A 54 -2.36 -7.77 13.33
C ASP A 54 -2.22 -6.35 12.74
N ILE A 55 -1.78 -6.25 11.48
CA ILE A 55 -1.47 -4.98 10.85
C ILE A 55 -2.44 -4.74 9.71
N ARG A 56 -3.18 -3.64 9.84
CA ARG A 56 -4.34 -3.37 9.00
C ARG A 56 -4.14 -2.05 8.27
N LEU A 57 -4.20 -2.11 6.94
CA LEU A 57 -4.24 -0.92 6.10
C LEU A 57 -5.63 -0.29 6.28
N THR A 58 -5.68 0.89 6.89
CA THR A 58 -6.95 1.56 7.25
C THR A 58 -7.34 2.64 6.26
N ARG A 59 -6.36 3.28 5.65
CA ARG A 59 -6.57 4.34 4.65
C ARG A 59 -5.65 4.08 3.48
N VAL A 60 -6.18 4.18 2.26
CA VAL A 60 -5.40 4.10 1.04
C VAL A 60 -5.83 5.28 0.16
N ARG A 61 -4.85 6.04 -0.30
CA ARG A 61 -5.00 7.22 -1.16
C ARG A 61 -4.04 7.07 -2.31
N ILE A 62 -4.52 7.34 -3.51
CA ILE A 62 -3.69 7.31 -4.71
C ILE A 62 -3.33 8.75 -5.05
N CYS A 63 -2.05 9.06 -5.05
CA CYS A 63 -1.49 10.26 -5.65
C CYS A 63 -1.07 9.91 -7.07
N ALA A 64 -1.82 10.44 -8.04
CA ALA A 64 -1.50 10.40 -9.47
C ALA A 64 -0.80 11.71 -9.86
#